data_AF-W4RN51-F1
#
_entry.id   AF-W4RN51-F1
#
_cell.length_a   1.000
_cell.length_b   1.000
_cell.length_c   1.000
_cell.angle_alpha   90.00
_cell.angle_beta   90.00
_cell.angle_gamma   90.00
#
_symmetry.space_group_name_H-M   'P 1'
#
loop_
_entity.id
_entity.type
_entity.pdbx_description
1 polymer ?
#
loop_
_entity_poly.entity_id
_entity_poly.type
_entity_poly.pdbx_seq_one_letter_code
_entity_poly.pdbx_strand_id
1 'polypeptide(L)'
;MFKKGMLLIVCCIPIITACTDTEIVNQLESEKETLTMDLAENKAEIDRLNEKISEMEGQLETNQKENDLFSQMSYLSMEFVKAHTTGDKETLQALLSEELIMEERDNNLFVKNNDNVEWLLYSADNHQLDDWVIQGFQYNPENDTYTVHIREFFSDANGEPVSPPTFLNLKFKLYNDQWKVDGLEFDV
;
A
#
# COMPACT_ATOMS: atom_id res chain seq x y z
N MET A 1 -55.13 -89.60 16.88
CA MET A 1 -54.92 -88.83 15.64
C MET A 1 -55.00 -87.35 16.02
N PHE A 2 -53.88 -86.60 15.93
CA PHE A 2 -53.76 -85.12 16.04
C PHE A 2 -54.28 -84.44 17.35
N LYS A 3 -53.60 -83.53 18.07
CA LYS A 3 -52.49 -82.60 17.80
C LYS A 3 -51.69 -82.38 19.10
N LYS A 4 -50.38 -82.63 19.05
CA LYS A 4 -49.37 -82.06 19.94
C LYS A 4 -48.83 -80.78 19.28
N GLY A 5 -48.58 -79.76 20.09
CA GLY A 5 -47.50 -78.79 19.88
C GLY A 5 -47.74 -77.68 18.85
N MET A 6 -48.06 -76.49 19.34
CA MET A 6 -47.47 -75.24 18.84
C MET A 6 -47.95 -74.09 19.74
N LEU A 7 -47.22 -73.83 20.82
CA LEU A 7 -47.39 -72.61 21.60
C LEU A 7 -46.04 -72.25 22.21
N LEU A 8 -45.18 -71.66 21.40
CA LEU A 8 -44.03 -70.84 21.79
C LEU A 8 -43.26 -70.52 20.50
N ILE A 9 -43.22 -69.25 20.15
CA ILE A 9 -42.24 -68.49 19.34
C ILE A 9 -43.01 -67.29 18.77
N VAL A 10 -43.42 -66.36 19.63
CA VAL A 10 -43.74 -64.97 19.26
C VAL A 10 -43.42 -64.10 20.47
N CYS A 11 -42.14 -64.04 20.88
CA CYS A 11 -41.72 -63.11 21.93
C CYS A 11 -40.30 -62.54 21.74
N CYS A 12 -39.64 -62.76 20.60
CA CYS A 12 -38.27 -62.27 20.38
C CYS A 12 -38.14 -61.18 19.31
N ILE A 13 -39.23 -60.76 18.65
CA ILE A 13 -39.15 -59.81 17.54
C ILE A 13 -39.16 -58.31 17.96
N PRO A 14 -39.66 -57.85 19.13
CA PRO A 14 -39.61 -56.43 19.46
C PRO A 14 -38.28 -55.92 20.06
N ILE A 15 -37.28 -56.79 20.31
CA ILE A 15 -36.00 -56.36 20.92
C ILE A 15 -34.96 -55.99 19.85
N ILE A 16 -35.05 -56.53 18.63
CA ILE A 16 -34.06 -56.29 17.57
C ILE A 16 -34.25 -54.90 16.93
N THR A 17 -35.48 -54.38 16.89
CA THR A 17 -35.79 -53.05 16.33
C THR A 17 -35.27 -51.89 17.18
N ALA A 18 -35.22 -52.04 18.51
CA ALA A 18 -34.71 -50.98 19.40
C ALA A 18 -33.19 -50.79 19.32
N CYS A 19 -32.43 -51.85 19.00
CA CYS A 19 -30.98 -51.76 18.81
C CYS A 19 -30.62 -51.08 17.48
N THR A 20 -31.36 -51.35 16.40
CA THR A 20 -31.15 -50.68 15.11
C THR A 20 -31.49 -49.19 15.17
N ASP A 21 -32.50 -48.79 15.94
CA ASP A 21 -32.84 -47.37 16.12
C ASP A 21 -31.75 -46.62 16.90
N THR A 22 -31.09 -47.28 17.87
CA THR A 22 -30.02 -46.65 18.67
C THR A 22 -28.74 -46.43 17.84
N GLU A 23 -28.39 -47.38 16.96
CA GLU A 23 -27.23 -47.27 16.08
C GLU A 23 -27.40 -46.15 15.02
N ILE A 24 -28.60 -46.04 14.45
CA ILE A 24 -28.96 -44.97 13.50
C ILE A 24 -28.92 -43.59 14.19
N VAL A 25 -29.43 -43.48 15.42
CA VAL A 25 -29.41 -42.22 16.17
C VAL A 25 -27.98 -41.78 16.50
N ASN A 26 -27.12 -42.69 16.95
CA ASN A 26 -25.71 -42.37 17.21
C ASN A 26 -24.96 -41.94 15.94
N GLN A 27 -25.26 -42.56 14.80
CA GLN A 27 -24.67 -42.19 13.52
C GLN A 27 -25.11 -40.79 13.07
N LEU A 28 -26.40 -40.47 13.19
CA LEU A 28 -26.94 -39.14 12.91
C LEU A 28 -26.36 -38.06 13.83
N GLU A 29 -26.12 -38.38 15.10
CA GLU A 29 -25.54 -37.44 16.07
C GLU A 29 -24.06 -37.15 15.72
N SER A 30 -23.30 -38.18 15.37
CA SER A 30 -21.92 -38.04 14.86
C SER A 30 -21.85 -37.24 13.55
N GLU A 31 -22.75 -37.50 12.60
CA GLU A 31 -22.84 -36.73 11.35
C GLU A 31 -23.20 -35.26 11.61
N LYS A 32 -24.11 -34.99 12.55
CA LYS A 32 -24.49 -33.63 12.95
C LYS A 32 -23.32 -32.89 13.60
N GLU A 33 -22.57 -33.56 14.48
CA GLU A 33 -21.37 -32.96 15.10
C GLU A 33 -20.32 -32.62 14.04
N THR A 34 -20.06 -33.54 13.11
CA THR A 34 -19.12 -33.34 11.99
C THR A 34 -19.56 -32.16 11.12
N LEU A 35 -20.82 -32.13 10.69
CA LEU A 35 -21.38 -31.04 9.91
C LEU A 35 -21.32 -29.69 10.64
N THR A 36 -21.51 -29.69 11.96
CA THR A 36 -21.44 -28.45 12.76
C THR A 36 -20.01 -27.93 12.81
N MET A 37 -19.03 -28.83 12.96
CA MET A 37 -17.60 -28.49 12.92
C MET A 37 -17.20 -27.96 11.55
N ASP A 38 -17.58 -28.65 10.47
CA ASP A 38 -17.31 -28.23 9.09
C ASP A 38 -17.95 -26.88 8.78
N LEU A 39 -19.17 -26.62 9.28
CA LEU A 39 -19.85 -25.33 9.11
C LEU A 39 -19.09 -24.19 9.81
N ALA A 40 -18.58 -24.44 11.02
CA ALA A 40 -17.81 -23.46 11.78
C ALA A 40 -16.47 -23.16 11.10
N GLU A 41 -15.77 -24.17 10.61
CA GLU A 41 -14.52 -24.02 9.85
C GLU A 41 -14.73 -23.25 8.54
N ASN A 42 -15.74 -23.64 7.76
CA ASN A 42 -16.07 -22.95 6.51
C ASN A 42 -16.45 -21.49 6.75
N LYS A 43 -17.17 -21.19 7.84
CA LYS A 43 -17.51 -19.81 8.20
C LYS A 43 -16.25 -18.99 8.52
N ALA A 44 -15.32 -19.55 9.29
CA ALA A 44 -14.06 -18.88 9.60
C ALA A 44 -13.22 -18.62 8.34
N GLU A 45 -13.17 -19.57 7.40
CA GLU A 45 -12.46 -19.38 6.14
C GLU A 45 -13.15 -18.34 5.24
N ILE A 46 -14.49 -18.29 5.20
CA ILE A 46 -15.23 -17.23 4.50
C ILE A 46 -14.89 -15.86 5.07
N ASP A 47 -14.88 -15.71 6.39
CA ASP A 47 -14.55 -14.44 7.04
C ASP A 47 -13.11 -14.01 6.72
N ARG A 48 -12.15 -14.94 6.75
CA ARG A 48 -10.75 -14.69 6.36
C ARG A 48 -10.61 -14.28 4.89
N LEU A 49 -11.32 -14.96 4.00
CA LEU A 49 -11.30 -14.65 2.58
C LEU A 49 -11.91 -13.27 2.30
N ASN A 50 -12.98 -12.90 2.98
CA ASN A 50 -13.60 -11.57 2.87
C ASN A 50 -12.65 -10.46 3.33
N GLU A 51 -11.93 -10.66 4.44
CA GLU A 51 -10.90 -9.71 4.91
C GLU A 51 -9.81 -9.52 3.84
N LYS A 52 -9.31 -10.62 3.28
CA LYS A 52 -8.30 -10.57 2.21
C LYS A 52 -8.81 -9.90 0.93
N ILE A 53 -10.07 -10.12 0.56
CA ILE A 53 -10.70 -9.45 -0.60
C ILE A 53 -10.70 -7.95 -0.35
N SER A 54 -11.14 -7.50 0.83
CA SER A 54 -11.17 -6.08 1.17
C SER A 54 -9.78 -5.44 1.16
N GLU A 55 -8.74 -6.14 1.62
CA GLU A 55 -7.35 -5.67 1.56
C GLU A 55 -6.88 -5.52 0.11
N MET A 56 -7.11 -6.53 -0.74
CA MET A 56 -6.72 -6.51 -2.14
C MET A 56 -7.47 -5.43 -2.95
N GLU A 57 -8.74 -5.18 -2.64
CA GLU A 57 -9.51 -4.09 -3.25
C GLU A 57 -8.89 -2.72 -2.93
N GLY A 58 -8.47 -2.49 -1.68
CA GLY A 58 -7.76 -1.26 -1.30
C GLY A 58 -6.40 -1.10 -1.97
N GLN A 59 -5.64 -2.19 -2.10
CA GLN A 59 -4.37 -2.20 -2.85
C GLN A 59 -4.60 -1.90 -4.34
N LEU A 60 -5.65 -2.45 -4.93
CA LEU A 60 -6.00 -2.21 -6.33
C LEU A 60 -6.34 -0.74 -6.58
N GLU A 61 -7.14 -0.12 -5.70
CA GLU A 61 -7.49 1.30 -5.80
C GLU A 61 -6.23 2.19 -5.71
N THR A 62 -5.35 1.89 -4.76
CA THR A 62 -4.07 2.59 -4.58
C THR A 62 -3.21 2.49 -5.84
N ASN A 63 -3.00 1.28 -6.35
CA ASN A 63 -2.20 1.05 -7.56
C ASN A 63 -2.80 1.72 -8.80
N GLN A 64 -4.13 1.78 -8.90
CA GLN A 64 -4.80 2.44 -10.00
C GLN A 64 -4.56 3.95 -9.97
N LYS A 65 -4.75 4.58 -8.81
CA LYS A 65 -4.42 5.99 -8.59
C LYS A 65 -2.96 6.29 -8.91
N GLU A 66 -2.05 5.40 -8.51
CA GLU A 66 -0.64 5.57 -8.80
C GLU A 66 -0.36 5.58 -10.31
N ASN A 67 -0.90 4.59 -11.02
CA ASN A 67 -0.72 4.48 -12.47
C ASN A 67 -1.30 5.70 -13.22
N ASP A 68 -2.48 6.16 -12.81
CA ASP A 68 -3.17 7.29 -13.46
C ASP A 68 -2.37 8.59 -13.40
N LEU A 69 -1.62 8.82 -12.31
CA LEU A 69 -0.86 10.07 -12.11
C LEU A 69 0.64 9.94 -12.28
N PHE A 70 1.17 8.72 -12.49
CA PHE A 70 2.61 8.48 -12.60
C PHE A 70 3.29 9.38 -13.62
N SER A 71 2.72 9.52 -14.83
CA SER A 71 3.31 10.36 -15.88
C SER A 71 3.29 11.84 -15.53
N GLN A 72 2.21 12.33 -14.92
CA GLN A 72 2.11 13.73 -14.52
C GLN A 72 3.09 14.05 -13.40
N MET A 73 3.17 13.21 -12.37
CA MET A 73 4.11 13.40 -11.27
C MET A 73 5.56 13.28 -11.73
N SER A 74 5.87 12.32 -12.61
CA SER A 74 7.21 12.18 -13.20
C SER A 74 7.64 13.43 -13.97
N TYR A 75 6.71 14.05 -14.72
CA TYR A 75 6.97 15.31 -15.42
C TYR A 75 7.26 16.45 -14.45
N LEU A 76 6.43 16.61 -13.40
CA LEU A 76 6.64 17.66 -12.39
C LEU A 76 7.94 17.47 -11.61
N SER A 77 8.29 16.22 -11.30
CA SER A 77 9.58 15.85 -10.70
C SER A 77 10.75 16.24 -11.58
N MET A 78 10.70 15.95 -12.89
CA MET A 78 11.74 16.39 -13.84
C MET A 78 11.89 17.92 -13.86
N GLU A 79 10.77 18.64 -13.94
CA GLU A 79 10.78 20.10 -13.96
C GLU A 79 11.36 20.66 -12.66
N PHE A 80 11.03 20.06 -11.51
CA PHE A 80 11.62 20.40 -10.23
C PHE A 80 13.13 20.17 -10.23
N VAL A 81 13.59 18.96 -10.59
CA VAL A 81 15.01 18.57 -10.64
C VAL A 81 15.81 19.57 -11.49
N LYS A 82 15.31 19.85 -12.69
CA LYS A 82 15.92 20.82 -13.59
C LYS A 82 15.97 22.22 -12.98
N ALA A 83 14.89 22.66 -12.35
CA ALA A 83 14.81 24.01 -11.81
C ALA A 83 15.75 24.20 -10.60
N HIS A 84 15.80 23.25 -9.65
CA HIS A 84 16.69 23.40 -8.50
C HIS A 84 18.17 23.20 -8.84
N THR A 85 18.50 22.42 -9.88
CA THR A 85 19.89 22.27 -10.31
C THR A 85 20.40 23.42 -11.19
N THR A 86 19.50 24.20 -11.81
CA THR A 86 19.86 25.37 -12.62
C THR A 86 19.64 26.71 -11.91
N GLY A 87 19.04 26.71 -10.71
CA GLY A 87 18.68 27.92 -9.99
C GLY A 87 17.49 28.67 -10.60
N ASP A 88 16.62 27.99 -11.36
CA ASP A 88 15.41 28.58 -11.94
C ASP A 88 14.35 28.84 -10.87
N LYS A 89 14.50 30.00 -10.23
CA LYS A 89 13.67 30.49 -9.15
C LYS A 89 12.18 30.59 -9.52
N GLU A 90 11.88 31.03 -10.74
CA GLU A 90 10.50 31.25 -11.17
C GLU A 90 9.77 29.91 -11.32
N THR A 91 10.41 28.93 -11.95
CA THR A 91 9.87 27.58 -12.08
C THR A 91 9.69 26.92 -10.71
N LEU A 92 10.66 27.06 -9.80
CA LEU A 92 10.52 26.55 -8.43
C LEU A 92 9.31 27.17 -7.70
N GLN A 93 9.13 28.49 -7.76
CA GLN A 93 7.96 29.15 -7.16
C GLN A 93 6.64 28.66 -7.74
N ALA A 94 6.61 28.37 -9.04
CA ALA A 94 5.41 27.85 -9.70
C ALA A 94 5.11 26.40 -9.30
N LEU A 95 6.11 25.60 -8.93
CA LEU A 95 5.94 24.20 -8.54
C LEU A 95 5.64 24.00 -7.05
N LEU A 96 6.18 24.86 -6.18
CA LEU A 96 6.02 24.78 -4.73
C LEU A 96 4.60 25.18 -4.29
N SER A 97 4.11 24.54 -3.23
CA SER A 97 2.88 24.96 -2.54
C SER A 97 3.12 26.25 -1.74
N GLU A 98 2.05 26.93 -1.35
CA GLU A 98 2.14 28.12 -0.49
C GLU A 98 2.63 27.81 0.93
N GLU A 99 2.65 26.53 1.32
CA GLU A 99 3.19 26.07 2.61
C GLU A 99 4.73 26.02 2.63
N LEU A 100 5.36 26.10 1.45
CA LEU A 100 6.81 26.11 1.30
C LEU A 100 7.30 27.51 0.94
N ILE A 101 8.05 28.12 1.86
CA ILE A 101 8.56 29.48 1.72
C ILE A 101 9.96 29.41 1.11
N MET A 102 10.12 29.99 -0.08
CA MET A 102 11.41 30.06 -0.74
C MET A 102 12.13 31.38 -0.45
N GLU A 103 13.41 31.29 -0.10
CA GLU A 103 14.27 32.42 0.23
C GLU A 103 15.57 32.37 -0.60
N GLU A 104 16.09 33.53 -0.98
CA GLU A 104 17.37 33.67 -1.66
C GLU A 104 18.35 34.41 -0.77
N ARG A 105 19.51 33.80 -0.49
CA ARG A 105 20.56 34.35 0.37
C ARG A 105 21.92 33.98 -0.20
N ASP A 106 22.80 34.95 -0.34
CA ASP A 106 24.18 34.73 -0.82
C ASP A 106 24.26 33.93 -2.14
N ASN A 107 23.37 34.23 -3.09
CA ASN A 107 23.19 33.51 -4.38
C ASN A 107 22.76 32.03 -4.28
N ASN A 108 22.27 31.62 -3.12
CA ASN A 108 21.73 30.28 -2.89
C ASN A 108 20.20 30.37 -2.73
N LEU A 109 19.51 29.32 -3.20
CA LEU A 109 18.06 29.18 -3.02
C LEU A 109 17.79 28.20 -1.90
N PHE A 110 16.99 28.62 -0.93
CA PHE A 110 16.52 27.82 0.19
C PHE A 110 15.02 27.70 0.16
N VAL A 111 14.50 26.62 0.72
CA VAL A 111 13.08 26.43 0.97
C VAL A 111 12.85 26.01 2.42
N LYS A 112 11.80 26.55 3.03
CA LYS A 112 11.41 26.27 4.41
C LYS A 112 9.98 25.81 4.48
N ASN A 113 9.71 24.87 5.36
CA ASN A 113 8.34 24.51 5.73
C ASN A 113 7.86 25.32 6.95
N ASN A 114 6.59 25.11 7.34
CA ASN A 114 5.97 25.74 8.51
C ASN A 114 6.66 25.41 9.85
N ASP A 115 7.43 24.32 9.92
CA ASP A 115 8.20 23.90 11.09
C ASP A 115 9.60 24.56 11.14
N ASN A 116 9.91 25.45 10.20
CA ASN A 116 11.22 26.07 9.99
C ASN A 116 12.36 25.08 9.67
N VAL A 117 12.02 23.89 9.17
CA VAL A 117 13.01 23.02 8.55
C VAL A 117 13.39 23.64 7.22
N GLU A 118 14.69 23.81 6.99
CA GLU A 118 15.25 24.50 5.84
C GLU A 118 16.07 23.53 4.99
N TRP A 119 15.88 23.59 3.68
CA TRP A 119 16.68 22.85 2.71
C TRP A 119 17.32 23.79 1.70
N LEU A 120 18.56 23.50 1.33
CA LEU A 120 19.27 24.15 0.24
C LEU A 120 18.82 23.50 -1.08
N LEU A 121 18.12 24.25 -1.93
CA LEU A 121 17.67 23.79 -3.25
C LEU A 121 18.74 23.96 -4.32
N TYR A 122 19.44 25.09 -4.27
CA TYR A 122 20.45 25.48 -5.26
C TYR A 122 21.59 26.20 -4.57
N SER A 123 22.82 25.82 -4.92
CA SER A 123 24.03 26.60 -4.64
C SER A 123 24.73 26.94 -5.95
N ALA A 124 25.34 28.12 -6.01
CA ALA A 124 26.20 28.50 -7.13
C ALA A 124 27.52 27.70 -7.18
N ASP A 125 27.76 26.81 -6.21
CA ASP A 125 28.91 25.91 -6.17
C ASP A 125 28.93 24.94 -7.37
N ASN A 126 30.14 24.48 -7.74
CA ASN A 126 30.47 23.75 -8.97
C ASN A 126 29.95 22.29 -9.05
N HIS A 127 28.84 21.93 -8.40
CA HIS A 127 28.28 20.59 -8.60
C HIS A 127 27.43 20.57 -9.87
N GLN A 128 27.82 19.72 -10.80
CA GLN A 128 27.05 19.48 -12.01
C GLN A 128 26.19 18.24 -11.81
N LEU A 129 24.87 18.35 -12.04
CA LEU A 129 24.01 17.18 -12.14
C LEU A 129 24.36 16.42 -13.42
N ASP A 130 24.77 15.17 -13.29
CA ASP A 130 25.09 14.29 -14.41
C ASP A 130 23.86 13.51 -14.87
N ASP A 131 23.12 12.94 -13.92
CA ASP A 131 21.97 12.10 -14.16
C ASP A 131 21.05 12.07 -12.93
N TRP A 132 19.81 11.62 -13.12
CA TRP A 132 18.87 11.37 -12.06
C TRP A 132 17.86 10.29 -12.46
N VAL A 133 17.36 9.56 -11.46
CA VAL A 133 16.40 8.47 -11.69
C VAL A 133 15.29 8.48 -10.65
N ILE A 134 14.07 8.18 -11.09
CA ILE A 134 12.96 7.86 -10.17
C ILE A 134 13.14 6.42 -9.69
N GLN A 135 13.30 6.24 -8.38
CA GLN A 135 13.45 4.94 -7.74
C GLN A 135 12.14 4.37 -7.19
N GLY A 136 11.18 5.24 -6.89
CA GLY A 136 9.93 4.86 -6.29
C GLY A 136 8.85 5.91 -6.49
N PHE A 137 7.62 5.43 -6.48
CA PHE A 137 6.42 6.24 -6.58
C PHE A 137 5.39 5.63 -5.64
N GLN A 138 4.78 6.45 -4.79
CA GLN A 138 3.86 5.95 -3.78
C GLN A 138 2.69 6.91 -3.59
N TYR A 139 1.47 6.39 -3.61
CA TYR A 139 0.28 7.11 -3.18
C TYR A 139 0.01 6.85 -1.70
N ASN A 140 -0.27 7.91 -0.94
CA ASN A 140 -0.73 7.81 0.44
C ASN A 140 -2.23 8.17 0.53
N PRO A 141 -3.11 7.20 0.84
CA PRO A 141 -4.54 7.43 0.91
C PRO A 141 -5.00 8.24 2.13
N GLU A 142 -4.20 8.32 3.20
CA GLU A 142 -4.61 9.02 4.43
C GLU A 142 -4.67 10.54 4.24
N ASN A 143 -3.79 11.07 3.38
CA ASN A 143 -3.64 12.50 3.14
C ASN A 143 -3.78 12.90 1.67
N ASP A 144 -4.11 11.94 0.80
CA ASP A 144 -4.26 12.10 -0.66
C ASP A 144 -3.03 12.76 -1.30
N THR A 145 -1.84 12.24 -0.96
CA THR A 145 -0.56 12.74 -1.48
C THR A 145 0.19 11.68 -2.27
N TYR A 146 1.05 12.14 -3.18
CA TYR A 146 1.96 11.28 -3.94
C TYR A 146 3.39 11.59 -3.56
N THR A 147 4.19 10.57 -3.26
CA THR A 147 5.63 10.72 -3.01
C THR A 147 6.40 10.14 -4.18
N VAL A 148 7.34 10.91 -4.71
CA VAL A 148 8.31 10.48 -5.73
C VAL A 148 9.68 10.43 -5.08
N HIS A 149 10.33 9.26 -5.16
CA HIS A 149 11.67 9.04 -4.66
C HIS A 149 12.65 9.16 -5.82
N ILE A 150 13.56 10.13 -5.75
CA ILE A 150 14.51 10.47 -6.80
C ILE A 150 15.92 10.27 -6.27
N ARG A 151 16.80 9.75 -7.11
CA ARG A 151 18.23 9.67 -6.83
C ARG A 151 18.98 10.51 -7.85
N GLU A 152 19.83 11.40 -7.36
CA GLU A 152 20.58 12.38 -8.14
C GLU A 152 22.07 12.07 -8.08
N PHE A 153 22.72 12.14 -9.24
CA PHE A 153 24.14 11.89 -9.40
C PHE A 153 24.82 13.18 -9.82
N PHE A 154 25.78 13.62 -9.01
CA PHE A 154 26.55 14.83 -9.25
C PHE A 154 28.02 14.51 -9.48
N SER A 155 28.68 15.37 -10.24
CA SER A 155 30.15 15.43 -10.32
C SER A 155 30.67 16.71 -9.66
N ASP A 156 31.87 16.62 -9.08
CA ASP A 156 32.58 17.76 -8.51
C ASP A 156 33.24 18.63 -9.59
N ALA A 157 33.94 19.70 -9.17
CA ALA A 157 34.63 20.60 -10.08
C ALA A 157 35.76 19.95 -10.91
N ASN A 158 36.22 18.76 -10.52
CA ASN A 158 37.22 17.98 -11.25
C ASN A 158 36.59 16.94 -12.19
N GLY A 159 35.25 16.81 -12.19
CA GLY A 159 34.51 15.80 -12.94
C GLY A 159 34.48 14.43 -12.25
N GLU A 160 34.82 14.37 -10.95
CA GLU A 160 34.76 13.13 -10.18
C GLU A 160 33.36 12.97 -9.55
N PRO A 161 32.76 11.76 -9.56
CA PRO A 161 31.44 11.54 -8.97
C PRO A 161 31.41 11.85 -7.47
N VAL A 162 30.40 12.61 -7.06
CA VAL A 162 30.07 12.83 -5.64
C VAL A 162 29.39 11.58 -5.09
N SER A 163 29.92 11.04 -3.99
CA SER A 163 29.42 9.84 -3.34
C SER A 163 29.23 10.06 -1.82
N PRO A 164 28.11 9.61 -1.23
CA PRO A 164 27.00 8.91 -1.88
C PRO A 164 26.15 9.83 -2.78
N PRO A 165 25.37 9.28 -3.74
CA PRO A 165 24.39 10.05 -4.48
C PRO A 165 23.35 10.66 -3.54
N THR A 166 22.82 11.82 -3.91
CA THR A 166 21.78 12.51 -3.15
C THR A 166 20.43 11.84 -3.40
N PHE A 167 19.64 11.65 -2.35
CA PHE A 167 18.25 11.20 -2.46
C PHE A 167 17.32 12.38 -2.22
N LEU A 168 16.40 12.60 -3.15
CA LEU A 168 15.38 13.63 -3.10
C LEU A 168 14.00 12.96 -3.03
N ASN A 169 13.24 13.27 -1.99
CA ASN A 169 11.85 12.86 -1.88
C ASN A 169 10.96 14.07 -2.15
N LEU A 170 10.09 13.99 -3.15
CA LEU A 170 9.11 15.03 -3.47
C LEU A 170 7.71 14.54 -3.12
N LYS A 171 7.00 15.29 -2.27
CA LYS A 171 5.61 15.04 -1.93
C LYS A 171 4.73 16.01 -2.71
N PHE A 172 3.76 15.49 -3.45
CA PHE A 172 2.81 16.25 -4.24
C PHE A 172 1.41 16.18 -3.63
N LYS A 173 0.72 17.32 -3.68
CA LYS A 173 -0.67 17.46 -3.25
C LYS A 173 -1.43 18.41 -4.18
N LEU A 174 -2.72 18.17 -4.33
CA LEU A 174 -3.58 18.97 -5.21
C LEU A 174 -4.04 20.25 -4.49
N TYR A 175 -3.73 21.40 -5.06
CA TYR A 175 -4.13 22.73 -4.59
C TYR A 175 -4.79 23.50 -5.74
N ASN A 176 -6.06 23.90 -5.58
CA ASN A 176 -6.79 24.67 -6.59
C ASN A 176 -6.67 24.07 -8.01
N ASP A 177 -6.92 22.76 -8.13
CA ASP A 177 -6.79 21.98 -9.38
C ASP A 177 -5.37 21.91 -9.98
N GLN A 178 -4.34 22.26 -9.20
CA GLN A 178 -2.94 22.15 -9.60
C GLN A 178 -2.15 21.29 -8.61
N TRP A 179 -1.39 20.33 -9.14
CA TRP A 179 -0.44 19.58 -8.32
C TRP A 179 0.76 20.46 -7.98
N LYS A 180 1.07 20.54 -6.70
CA LYS A 180 2.21 21.29 -6.17
C LYS A 180 3.08 20.40 -5.30
N VAL A 181 4.36 20.72 -5.23
CA VAL A 181 5.26 20.16 -4.23
C VAL A 181 4.86 20.72 -2.87
N ASP A 182 4.30 19.86 -2.04
CA ASP A 182 3.80 20.14 -0.70
C ASP A 182 4.84 19.87 0.39
N GLY A 183 5.82 19.03 0.06
CA GLY A 183 6.94 18.75 0.94
C GLY A 183 8.11 18.19 0.14
N LEU A 184 9.31 18.38 0.67
CA LEU A 184 10.52 17.80 0.11
C LEU A 184 11.48 17.43 1.23
N GLU A 185 12.33 16.47 0.95
CA GLU A 185 13.37 16.01 1.87
C GLU A 185 14.58 15.55 1.05
N PHE A 186 15.76 15.99 1.47
CA PHE A 186 17.03 15.47 0.96
C PHE A 186 17.64 14.53 2.01
N ASP A 187 18.06 13.34 1.59
CA ASP A 187 18.87 12.42 2.37
C ASP A 187 20.24 12.27 1.69
N VAL A 188 21.32 12.49 2.45
CA VAL A 188 22.71 12.59 1.96
C VAL A 188 23.63 11.73 2.80
#